data_AF-A0A6V7R2G9-F1
#
_entry.id   AF-A0A6V7R2G9-F1
#
_cell.length_a   1.000
_cell.length_b   1.000
_cell.length_c   1.000
_cell.angle_alpha   90.00
_cell.angle_beta   90.00
_cell.angle_gamma   90.00
#
_symmetry.space_group_name_H-M   'P 1'
#
loop_
_entity.id
_entity.type
_entity.pdbx_description
1 polymer ?
#
loop_
_entity_poly.entity_id
_entity_poly.type
_entity_poly.pdbx_seq_one_letter_code
_entity_poly.pdbx_strand_id
1 'polypeptide(L)'
;MIKLSEFIKTPNDKCTKIKLNMNPSDANIRAWDLLLEDDTEWIIMNSWKTKQSNNNLNHADYLIAMAQYYPYGPEYFVFGGLYQVEKKYPEVFNDVGYKLTLMEDYQEFTKRLIIKIDRPIGRDLYNRRYHTIQDQLNPEVYEIAPNIKLGHFPGYQNIWMSHKEMQQVLLREDPSWKAALSYVKAVYVITDKSNGKLYIDSASGNTDGIWQRWAGYAHLENLTGGNKEFNSILL
;
A
#
# COMPACT_ATOMS: atom_id res chain seq x y z
N MET A 1 10.36 -12.95 -17.98
CA MET A 1 9.45 -12.24 -17.08
C MET A 1 8.04 -12.81 -17.22
N ILE A 2 7.25 -12.83 -16.15
CA ILE A 2 5.82 -13.19 -16.20
C ILE A 2 5.04 -11.96 -16.65
N LYS A 3 4.19 -12.09 -17.67
CA LYS A 3 3.33 -10.99 -18.12
C LYS A 3 2.21 -10.74 -17.12
N LEU A 4 1.82 -9.49 -16.91
CA LEU A 4 0.69 -9.19 -16.02
C LEU A 4 -0.60 -9.90 -16.46
N SER A 5 -0.87 -9.92 -17.77
CA SER A 5 -2.05 -10.58 -18.35
C SER A 5 -2.08 -12.10 -18.16
N GLU A 6 -0.92 -12.71 -17.89
CA GLU A 6 -0.80 -14.13 -17.53
C GLU A 6 -0.99 -14.36 -16.03
N PHE A 7 -0.63 -13.38 -15.20
CA PHE A 7 -0.71 -13.45 -13.73
C PHE A 7 -2.12 -13.12 -13.19
N ILE A 8 -2.69 -11.95 -13.56
CA ILE A 8 -4.04 -11.56 -13.13
C ILE A 8 -5.04 -11.93 -14.22
N LYS A 9 -5.93 -12.86 -13.91
CA LYS A 9 -7.06 -13.26 -14.74
C LYS A 9 -8.32 -12.66 -14.14
N THR A 10 -9.07 -11.91 -14.94
CA THR A 10 -10.36 -11.36 -14.52
C THR A 10 -11.50 -12.17 -15.12
N PRO A 11 -12.69 -12.18 -14.51
CA PRO A 11 -13.83 -12.95 -15.03
C PRO A 11 -14.20 -12.60 -16.48
N ASN A 12 -14.02 -11.33 -16.88
CA ASN A 12 -14.19 -10.90 -18.28
C ASN A 12 -13.20 -9.78 -18.62
N ASP A 13 -12.09 -10.12 -19.29
CA ASP A 13 -11.01 -9.21 -19.67
C ASP A 13 -11.44 -8.05 -20.60
N LYS A 14 -12.44 -8.26 -21.46
CA LYS A 14 -13.02 -7.24 -22.34
C LYS A 14 -13.80 -6.19 -21.55
N CYS A 15 -14.45 -6.63 -20.48
CA CYS A 15 -15.15 -5.78 -19.51
C CYS A 15 -14.29 -5.39 -18.30
N THR A 16 -12.97 -5.55 -18.37
CA THR A 16 -12.05 -5.11 -17.31
C THR A 16 -11.30 -3.86 -17.75
N LYS A 17 -11.19 -2.89 -16.83
CA LYS A 17 -10.25 -1.78 -16.95
C LYS A 17 -9.12 -1.90 -15.93
N ILE A 18 -7.99 -1.29 -16.25
CA ILE A 18 -6.86 -1.12 -15.35
C ILE A 18 -6.56 0.37 -15.20
N LYS A 19 -6.40 0.84 -13.95
CA LYS A 19 -5.97 2.20 -13.62
C LYS A 19 -4.56 2.18 -13.05
N LEU A 20 -3.67 2.94 -13.68
CA LEU A 20 -2.27 3.13 -13.27
C LEU A 20 -2.11 4.49 -12.58
N ASN A 21 -2.61 4.60 -11.34
CA ASN A 21 -2.77 5.88 -10.68
C ASN A 21 -1.44 6.46 -10.17
N MET A 22 -1.18 7.76 -10.39
CA MET A 22 -0.02 8.47 -9.79
C MET A 22 -0.42 9.32 -8.57
N ASN A 23 -1.49 10.09 -8.70
CA ASN A 23 -2.04 10.99 -7.69
C ASN A 23 -3.55 11.21 -7.93
N PRO A 24 -4.30 11.66 -6.91
CA PRO A 24 -5.63 12.22 -7.11
C PRO A 24 -5.54 13.62 -7.74
N SER A 25 -6.60 14.43 -7.64
CA SER A 25 -6.62 15.80 -8.16
C SER A 25 -5.52 16.70 -7.57
N ASP A 26 -5.11 16.45 -6.32
CA ASP A 26 -3.95 17.09 -5.71
C ASP A 26 -2.66 16.34 -6.06
N ALA A 27 -1.79 17.00 -6.82
CA ALA A 27 -0.54 16.40 -7.28
C ALA A 27 0.49 16.17 -6.16
N ASN A 28 0.31 16.76 -4.98
CA ASN A 28 1.17 16.57 -3.82
C ASN A 28 0.88 15.27 -3.07
N ILE A 29 -0.30 14.69 -3.26
CA ILE A 29 -0.71 13.43 -2.64
C ILE A 29 -0.34 12.29 -3.58
N ARG A 30 0.39 11.27 -3.12
CA ARG A 30 0.72 10.11 -3.96
C ARG A 30 -0.30 9.01 -3.79
N ALA A 31 -0.70 8.39 -4.90
CA ALA A 31 -1.64 7.28 -4.90
C ALA A 31 -1.12 6.08 -4.07
N TRP A 32 0.20 5.90 -4.02
CA TRP A 32 0.80 4.86 -3.18
C TRP A 32 0.61 5.12 -1.69
N ASP A 33 0.78 6.36 -1.24
CA ASP A 33 0.63 6.71 0.18
C ASP A 33 -0.83 6.49 0.63
N LEU A 34 -1.81 6.91 -0.19
CA LEU A 34 -3.23 6.64 0.06
C LEU A 34 -3.55 5.14 0.15
N LEU A 35 -3.01 4.34 -0.78
CA LEU A 35 -3.20 2.90 -0.76
C LEU A 35 -2.55 2.28 0.47
N LEU A 36 -1.33 2.70 0.81
CA LEU A 36 -0.58 2.15 1.94
C LEU A 36 -1.31 2.39 3.26
N GLU A 37 -1.83 3.59 3.48
CA GLU A 37 -2.50 4.04 4.71
C GLU A 37 -3.97 3.60 4.79
N ASP A 38 -4.47 2.86 3.79
CA ASP A 38 -5.90 2.49 3.68
C ASP A 38 -6.83 3.71 3.73
N ASP A 39 -6.37 4.84 3.18
CA ASP A 39 -7.12 6.09 3.15
C ASP A 39 -8.36 5.96 2.27
N THR A 40 -9.50 6.47 2.74
CA THR A 40 -10.76 6.48 2.00
C THR A 40 -10.65 7.16 0.63
N GLU A 41 -9.74 8.12 0.47
CA GLU A 41 -9.47 8.83 -0.78
C GLU A 41 -8.97 7.88 -1.88
N TRP A 42 -8.31 6.75 -1.53
CA TRP A 42 -7.95 5.70 -2.49
C TRP A 42 -9.18 5.15 -3.24
N ILE A 43 -10.27 4.90 -2.52
CA ILE A 43 -11.52 4.43 -3.12
C ILE A 43 -12.21 5.57 -3.87
N ILE A 44 -12.22 6.79 -3.31
CA ILE A 44 -12.82 7.97 -3.95
C ILE A 44 -12.15 8.24 -5.30
N MET A 45 -10.83 8.32 -5.38
CA MET A 45 -10.12 8.60 -6.64
C MET A 45 -10.37 7.52 -7.71
N ASN A 46 -10.48 6.26 -7.32
CA ASN A 46 -10.72 5.15 -8.24
C ASN A 46 -12.19 5.10 -8.71
N SER A 47 -13.12 5.58 -7.89
CA SER A 47 -14.56 5.63 -8.15
C SER A 47 -15.06 6.98 -8.69
N TRP A 48 -14.19 7.99 -8.72
CA TRP A 48 -14.50 9.32 -9.23
C TRP A 48 -14.84 9.28 -10.71
N LYS A 49 -15.88 10.01 -11.09
CA LYS A 49 -16.41 10.05 -12.45
C LYS A 49 -16.40 11.46 -13.00
N THR A 50 -15.77 11.63 -14.15
CA THR A 50 -15.82 12.87 -14.94
C THR A 50 -16.11 12.54 -16.40
N LYS A 51 -16.21 13.57 -17.25
CA LYS A 51 -16.28 13.37 -18.70
C LYS A 51 -14.94 12.90 -19.29
N GLN A 52 -13.83 12.98 -18.54
CA GLN A 52 -12.54 12.52 -19.02
C GLN A 52 -12.42 10.99 -19.00
N SER A 53 -11.76 10.44 -20.02
CA SER A 53 -11.54 9.00 -20.19
C SER A 53 -10.85 8.36 -18.98
N ASN A 54 -9.97 9.09 -18.31
CA ASN A 54 -9.25 8.64 -17.12
C ASN A 54 -10.16 8.31 -15.93
N ASN A 55 -11.31 8.97 -15.80
CA ASN A 55 -12.28 8.74 -14.73
C ASN A 55 -13.50 7.95 -15.20
N ASN A 56 -13.47 7.41 -16.41
CA ASN A 56 -14.61 6.73 -17.00
C ASN A 56 -14.48 5.20 -16.89
N LEU A 57 -15.28 4.58 -16.03
CA LEU A 57 -15.41 3.13 -15.90
C LEU A 57 -16.64 2.57 -16.62
N ASN A 58 -17.26 3.32 -17.54
CA ASN A 58 -18.38 2.80 -18.33
C ASN A 58 -17.96 1.56 -19.12
N HIS A 59 -18.89 0.60 -19.21
CA HIS A 59 -18.71 -0.72 -19.83
C HIS A 59 -17.54 -1.51 -19.23
N ALA A 60 -17.24 -1.27 -17.95
CA ALA A 60 -16.35 -2.11 -17.18
C ALA A 60 -17.15 -2.71 -16.03
N ASP A 61 -17.09 -4.04 -15.92
CA ASP A 61 -17.65 -4.80 -14.81
C ASP A 61 -16.59 -4.94 -13.70
N TYR A 62 -15.31 -4.82 -14.06
CA TYR A 62 -14.18 -4.97 -13.16
C TYR A 62 -13.13 -3.87 -13.35
N LEU A 63 -12.44 -3.53 -12.25
CA LEU A 63 -11.32 -2.59 -12.20
C LEU A 63 -10.13 -3.23 -11.48
N ILE A 64 -8.98 -3.29 -12.16
CA ILE A 64 -7.68 -3.49 -11.53
C ILE A 64 -7.14 -2.10 -11.18
N ALA A 65 -6.99 -1.81 -9.88
CA ALA A 65 -6.43 -0.53 -9.43
C ALA A 65 -4.96 -0.71 -9.04
N MET A 66 -4.09 0.09 -9.63
CA MET A 66 -2.66 0.14 -9.35
C MET A 66 -2.27 1.54 -8.85
N ALA A 67 -1.26 1.61 -8.00
CA ALA A 67 -0.65 2.86 -7.53
C ALA A 67 0.80 2.95 -7.99
N GLN A 68 1.27 4.11 -8.44
CA GLN A 68 2.66 4.30 -8.84
C GLN A 68 3.58 4.14 -7.63
N TYR A 69 4.47 3.16 -7.69
CA TYR A 69 5.46 2.88 -6.66
C TYR A 69 6.72 3.72 -6.91
N TYR A 70 6.62 5.01 -6.56
CA TYR A 70 7.69 6.00 -6.76
C TYR A 70 9.06 5.62 -6.19
N PRO A 71 9.22 4.78 -5.13
CA PRO A 71 10.55 4.39 -4.67
C PRO A 71 11.38 3.65 -5.74
N TYR A 72 10.76 2.95 -6.69
CA TYR A 72 11.47 2.28 -7.79
C TYR A 72 11.50 3.10 -9.07
N GLY A 73 10.60 4.08 -9.21
CA GLY A 73 10.56 4.99 -10.35
C GLY A 73 9.19 5.08 -11.01
N PRO A 74 9.07 5.93 -12.05
CA PRO A 74 7.79 6.24 -12.66
C PRO A 74 7.15 5.10 -13.46
N GLU A 75 7.90 4.04 -13.79
CA GLU A 75 7.46 2.84 -14.50
C GLU A 75 6.92 1.74 -13.57
N TYR A 76 7.02 1.90 -12.26
CA TYR A 76 6.70 0.87 -11.29
C TYR A 76 5.34 1.11 -10.67
N PHE A 77 4.52 0.07 -10.59
CA PHE A 77 3.17 0.16 -10.05
C PHE A 77 2.87 -1.01 -9.12
N VAL A 78 2.35 -0.70 -7.94
CA VAL A 78 1.93 -1.70 -6.95
C VAL A 78 0.43 -1.94 -7.03
N PHE A 79 0.05 -3.21 -6.92
CA PHE A 79 -1.34 -3.66 -6.99
C PHE A 79 -2.11 -3.24 -5.74
N GLY A 80 -3.21 -2.51 -5.94
CA GLY A 80 -4.10 -2.06 -4.87
C GLY A 80 -5.39 -2.87 -4.74
N GLY A 81 -5.73 -3.69 -5.75
CA GLY A 81 -6.85 -4.62 -5.68
C GLY A 81 -7.57 -4.82 -7.01
N LEU A 82 -8.38 -5.88 -7.04
CA LEU A 82 -9.38 -6.13 -8.07
C LEU A 82 -10.76 -5.81 -7.50
N TYR A 83 -11.52 -4.97 -8.20
CA TYR A 83 -12.82 -4.48 -7.75
C TYR A 83 -13.90 -4.81 -8.76
N GLN A 84 -15.07 -5.22 -8.27
CA GLN A 84 -16.30 -5.19 -9.05
C GLN A 84 -16.81 -3.74 -9.14
N VAL A 85 -17.27 -3.35 -10.32
CA VAL A 85 -17.71 -1.98 -10.63
C VAL A 85 -19.22 -1.95 -10.83
N GLU A 86 -19.91 -1.08 -10.09
CA GLU A 86 -21.33 -0.80 -10.28
C GLU A 86 -21.50 0.71 -10.59
N LYS A 87 -22.08 1.05 -11.74
CA LYS A 87 -22.40 2.45 -12.08
C LYS A 87 -23.59 2.94 -11.24
N LYS A 88 -23.47 4.10 -10.59
CA LYS A 88 -24.58 4.71 -9.87
C LYS A 88 -25.63 5.29 -10.82
N TYR A 89 -26.90 5.19 -10.42
CA TYR A 89 -28.05 5.79 -11.10
C TYR A 89 -28.89 6.60 -10.11
N PRO A 90 -29.33 7.83 -10.45
CA PRO A 90 -29.01 8.56 -11.69
C PRO A 90 -27.50 8.85 -11.83
N GLU A 91 -27.06 9.07 -13.06
CA GLU A 91 -25.63 9.26 -13.36
C GLU A 91 -25.14 10.60 -12.78
N VAL A 92 -24.04 10.54 -12.02
CA VAL A 92 -23.37 11.71 -11.44
C VAL A 92 -22.04 11.98 -12.14
N PHE A 93 -21.65 13.24 -12.22
CA PHE A 93 -20.38 13.70 -12.79
C PHE A 93 -19.71 14.67 -11.83
N ASN A 94 -18.38 14.68 -11.83
CA ASN A 94 -17.55 15.39 -10.86
C ASN A 94 -17.87 14.96 -9.42
N ASP A 95 -18.12 13.67 -9.24
CA ASP A 95 -18.41 13.02 -7.96
C ASP A 95 -18.10 11.51 -8.06
N VAL A 96 -18.27 10.78 -6.96
CA VAL A 96 -18.22 9.32 -6.85
C VAL A 96 -19.39 8.70 -7.64
N GLY A 97 -19.13 8.39 -8.92
CA GLY A 97 -20.11 7.87 -9.88
C GLY A 97 -20.13 6.35 -10.03
N TYR A 98 -19.21 5.66 -9.37
CA TYR A 98 -19.14 4.20 -9.34
C TYR A 98 -19.11 3.73 -7.88
N LYS A 99 -19.69 2.56 -7.62
CA LYS A 99 -19.43 1.79 -6.41
C LYS A 99 -18.41 0.72 -6.76
N LEU A 100 -17.38 0.60 -5.92
CA LEU A 100 -16.31 -0.37 -6.07
C LEU A 100 -16.41 -1.35 -4.90
N THR A 101 -16.54 -2.63 -5.20
CA THR A 101 -16.55 -3.71 -4.20
C THR A 101 -15.26 -4.51 -4.37
N LEU A 102 -14.41 -4.54 -3.35
CA LEU A 102 -13.16 -5.32 -3.40
C LEU A 102 -13.48 -6.82 -3.53
N MET A 103 -12.79 -7.50 -4.43
CA MET A 103 -12.90 -8.94 -4.64
C MET A 103 -11.87 -9.69 -3.80
N GLU A 104 -12.17 -10.93 -3.42
CA GLU A 104 -11.24 -11.81 -2.69
C GLU A 104 -10.08 -12.29 -3.59
N ASP A 105 -10.32 -12.39 -4.90
CA ASP A 105 -9.32 -12.77 -5.88
C ASP A 105 -8.10 -11.83 -5.82
N TYR A 106 -6.91 -12.43 -5.73
CA TYR A 106 -5.62 -11.73 -5.65
C TYR A 106 -5.43 -10.81 -4.45
N GLN A 107 -6.32 -10.84 -3.45
CA GLN A 107 -6.22 -9.96 -2.27
C GLN A 107 -4.89 -10.15 -1.52
N GLU A 108 -4.33 -11.36 -1.54
CA GLU A 108 -3.02 -11.67 -0.95
C GLU A 108 -1.85 -10.90 -1.59
N PHE A 109 -2.03 -10.37 -2.81
CA PHE A 109 -1.05 -9.61 -3.56
C PHE A 109 -1.21 -8.09 -3.41
N THR A 110 -2.26 -7.63 -2.73
CA THR A 110 -2.49 -6.21 -2.45
C THR A 110 -1.30 -5.63 -1.67
N LYS A 111 -0.80 -4.48 -2.14
CA LYS A 111 0.40 -3.78 -1.64
C LYS A 111 1.71 -4.60 -1.74
N ARG A 112 1.71 -5.72 -2.47
CA ARG A 112 2.85 -6.66 -2.56
C ARG A 112 3.29 -6.94 -3.99
N LEU A 113 2.34 -7.09 -4.91
CA LEU A 113 2.64 -7.26 -6.33
C LEU A 113 3.02 -5.92 -6.93
N ILE A 114 4.26 -5.83 -7.43
CA ILE A 114 4.78 -4.70 -8.18
C ILE A 114 4.96 -5.16 -9.62
N ILE A 115 4.41 -4.39 -10.55
CA ILE A 115 4.68 -4.51 -11.96
C ILE A 115 5.65 -3.42 -12.42
N LYS A 116 6.30 -3.68 -13.54
CA LYS A 116 7.02 -2.68 -14.32
C LYS A 116 6.37 -2.57 -15.70
N ILE A 117 6.25 -1.37 -16.23
CA ILE A 117 5.87 -1.10 -17.62
C ILE A 117 7.05 -0.60 -18.43
N ASP A 118 7.02 -0.73 -19.76
CA ASP A 118 8.14 -0.38 -20.64
C ASP A 118 8.48 1.12 -20.62
N ARG A 119 7.52 1.97 -20.29
CA ARG A 119 7.68 3.43 -20.26
C ARG A 119 6.75 4.10 -19.24
N PRO A 120 7.13 5.25 -18.67
CA PRO A 120 6.27 6.04 -17.80
C PRO A 120 4.95 6.44 -18.47
N ILE A 121 3.88 6.56 -17.68
CA ILE A 121 2.57 7.04 -18.18
C ILE A 121 2.63 8.52 -18.59
N GLY A 122 3.30 9.37 -17.79
CA GLY A 122 3.42 10.79 -18.09
C GLY A 122 2.05 11.47 -18.27
N ARG A 123 1.80 12.02 -19.47
CA ARG A 123 0.54 12.71 -19.84
C ARG A 123 -0.48 11.79 -20.53
N ASP A 124 -0.15 10.52 -20.74
CA ASP A 124 -1.04 9.57 -21.40
C ASP A 124 -2.19 9.13 -20.48
N LEU A 125 -3.16 8.43 -21.06
CA LEU A 125 -4.26 7.82 -20.31
C LEU A 125 -3.71 6.80 -19.30
N TYR A 126 -4.06 6.97 -18.03
CA TYR A 126 -3.77 5.99 -16.97
C TYR A 126 -4.88 4.96 -16.79
N ASN A 127 -6.09 5.23 -17.29
CA ASN A 127 -7.21 4.29 -17.30
C ASN A 127 -7.33 3.63 -18.67
N ARG A 128 -7.14 2.31 -18.74
CA ARG A 128 -7.04 1.55 -19.99
C ARG A 128 -7.86 0.28 -19.93
N ARG A 129 -8.17 -0.28 -21.11
CA ARG A 129 -8.75 -1.62 -21.22
C ARG A 129 -7.70 -2.66 -20.85
N TYR A 130 -8.08 -3.64 -20.04
CA TYR A 130 -7.14 -4.63 -19.54
C TYR A 130 -6.62 -5.55 -20.65
N HIS A 131 -7.51 -6.05 -21.52
CA HIS A 131 -7.10 -6.92 -22.63
C HIS A 131 -6.12 -6.29 -23.63
N THR A 132 -6.02 -4.95 -23.70
CA THR A 132 -5.06 -4.25 -24.59
C THR A 132 -3.77 -3.83 -23.88
N ILE A 133 -3.65 -4.02 -22.56
CA ILE A 133 -2.56 -3.44 -21.78
C ILE A 133 -1.20 -4.05 -22.15
N GLN A 134 -1.20 -5.35 -22.47
CA GLN A 134 0.02 -6.07 -22.82
C GLN A 134 0.70 -5.47 -24.05
N ASP A 135 -0.09 -5.13 -25.08
CA ASP A 135 0.46 -4.56 -26.32
C ASP A 135 0.84 -3.08 -26.16
N GLN A 136 0.17 -2.35 -25.27
CA GLN A 136 0.35 -0.89 -25.13
C GLN A 136 1.52 -0.50 -24.23
N LEU A 137 1.76 -1.27 -23.16
CA LEU A 137 2.72 -0.94 -22.10
C LEU A 137 3.58 -2.12 -21.66
N ASN A 138 3.31 -3.32 -22.18
CA ASN A 138 4.01 -4.56 -21.86
C ASN A 138 4.28 -4.77 -20.35
N PRO A 139 3.26 -4.63 -19.47
CA PRO A 139 3.45 -4.82 -18.04
C PRO A 139 3.94 -6.23 -17.72
N GLU A 140 4.95 -6.28 -16.87
CA GLU A 140 5.55 -7.51 -16.35
C GLU A 140 5.53 -7.51 -14.82
N VAL A 141 5.35 -8.70 -14.23
CA VAL A 141 5.52 -8.90 -12.80
C VAL A 141 7.01 -8.69 -12.49
N TYR A 142 7.29 -7.63 -11.72
CA TYR A 142 8.64 -7.25 -11.35
C TYR A 142 9.03 -7.85 -10.00
N GLU A 143 8.16 -7.69 -8.99
CA GLU A 143 8.39 -8.19 -7.63
C GLU A 143 7.06 -8.63 -7.01
N ILE A 144 7.09 -9.73 -6.26
CA ILE A 144 6.05 -10.03 -5.28
C ILE A 144 6.71 -9.94 -3.91
N ALA A 145 6.47 -8.85 -3.21
CA ALA A 145 7.07 -8.64 -1.90
C ALA A 145 6.57 -9.72 -0.92
N PRO A 146 7.43 -10.29 -0.06
CA PRO A 146 7.01 -11.31 0.90
C PRO A 146 6.00 -10.78 1.91
N ASN A 147 6.02 -9.47 2.20
CA ASN A 147 5.00 -8.75 2.97
C ASN A 147 4.81 -7.34 2.37
N ILE A 148 3.80 -6.62 2.86
CA ILE A 148 3.51 -5.22 2.50
C ILE A 148 4.80 -4.38 2.64
N LYS A 149 5.13 -3.59 1.61
CA LYS A 149 6.24 -2.64 1.71
C LYS A 149 5.78 -1.54 2.66
N LEU A 150 6.39 -1.45 3.84
CA LEU A 150 6.24 -0.28 4.69
C LEU A 150 6.78 0.90 3.91
N GLY A 151 5.95 1.92 3.73
CA GLY A 151 6.33 3.16 3.04
C GLY A 151 7.28 3.99 3.90
N HIS A 152 7.41 5.26 3.55
CA HIS A 152 8.20 6.20 4.35
C HIS A 152 7.62 6.35 5.75
N PHE A 153 8.46 6.80 6.69
CA PHE A 153 8.03 7.08 8.05
C PHE A 153 6.78 7.98 8.07
N PRO A 154 5.64 7.53 8.64
CA PRO A 154 4.34 8.20 8.49
C PRO A 154 4.16 9.45 9.39
N GLY A 155 5.22 9.84 10.11
CA GLY A 155 5.17 10.87 11.14
C GLY A 155 4.86 10.31 12.53
N TYR A 156 5.31 11.01 13.57
CA TYR A 156 5.26 10.51 14.96
C TYR A 156 3.85 10.26 15.49
N GLN A 157 2.84 10.97 14.99
CA GLN A 157 1.45 10.83 15.44
C GLN A 157 0.72 9.65 14.78
N ASN A 158 1.27 9.11 13.69
CA ASN A 158 0.63 8.07 12.87
C ASN A 158 1.36 6.72 12.99
N ILE A 159 2.19 6.54 14.03
CA ILE A 159 2.91 5.29 14.22
C ILE A 159 2.01 4.29 14.94
N TRP A 160 1.43 3.37 14.15
CA TRP A 160 0.79 2.17 14.66
C TRP A 160 1.21 1.00 13.76
N MET A 161 1.98 0.07 14.30
CA MET A 161 2.52 -1.05 13.53
C MET A 161 2.53 -2.35 14.32
N SER A 162 2.35 -3.46 13.63
CA SER A 162 2.52 -4.81 14.17
C SER A 162 3.99 -5.14 14.40
N HIS A 163 4.24 -6.14 15.25
CA HIS A 163 5.60 -6.66 15.48
C HIS A 163 6.27 -7.09 14.16
N LYS A 164 5.53 -7.79 13.29
CA LYS A 164 6.01 -8.19 11.97
C LYS A 164 6.47 -7.00 11.12
N GLU A 165 5.71 -5.91 11.10
CA GLU A 165 6.08 -4.69 10.38
C GLU A 165 7.31 -4.02 11.01
N MET A 166 7.35 -3.93 12.34
CA MET A 166 8.49 -3.40 13.08
C MET A 166 9.79 -4.15 12.70
N GLN A 167 9.73 -5.48 12.63
CA GLN A 167 10.84 -6.30 12.16
C GLN A 167 11.30 -5.92 10.76
N GLN A 168 10.37 -5.66 9.84
CA GLN A 168 10.75 -5.30 8.47
C GLN A 168 11.45 -3.96 8.40
N VAL A 169 10.97 -2.95 9.12
CA VAL A 169 11.61 -1.63 9.19
C VAL A 169 13.02 -1.73 9.75
N LEU A 170 13.17 -2.46 10.87
CA LEU A 170 14.43 -2.54 11.59
C LEU A 170 15.46 -3.44 10.89
N LEU A 171 15.05 -4.59 10.36
CA LEU A 171 15.95 -5.51 9.63
C LEU A 171 16.45 -4.91 8.31
N ARG A 172 15.63 -4.10 7.65
CA ARG A 172 16.00 -3.44 6.39
C ARG A 172 16.73 -2.12 6.61
N GLU A 173 16.81 -1.66 7.85
CA GLU A 173 17.30 -0.35 8.21
C GLU A 173 16.70 0.77 7.33
N ASP A 174 15.37 0.81 7.17
CA ASP A 174 14.75 1.78 6.28
C ASP A 174 15.25 3.20 6.62
N PRO A 175 15.86 3.94 5.67
CA PRO A 175 16.52 5.20 5.98
C PRO A 175 15.57 6.26 6.56
N SER A 176 14.31 6.30 6.11
CA SER A 176 13.33 7.28 6.59
C SER A 176 12.93 6.99 8.03
N TRP A 177 12.69 5.72 8.35
CA TRP A 177 12.33 5.28 9.70
C TRP A 177 13.52 5.38 10.66
N LYS A 178 14.71 4.98 10.23
CA LYS A 178 15.94 5.07 11.04
C LYS A 178 16.24 6.52 11.38
N ALA A 179 16.23 7.40 10.38
CA ALA A 179 16.44 8.83 10.61
C ALA A 179 15.40 9.41 11.58
N ALA A 180 14.11 9.11 11.41
CA ALA A 180 13.07 9.66 12.29
C ALA A 180 13.16 9.12 13.73
N LEU A 181 13.33 7.81 13.89
CA LEU A 181 13.30 7.16 15.21
C LEU A 181 14.60 7.33 16.00
N SER A 182 15.74 7.55 15.34
CA SER A 182 17.05 7.70 16.01
C SER A 182 17.21 8.99 16.80
N TYR A 183 16.43 10.04 16.50
CA TYR A 183 16.59 11.37 17.14
C TYR A 183 15.48 11.73 18.14
N VAL A 184 14.56 10.81 18.44
CA VAL A 184 13.41 11.09 19.31
C VAL A 184 13.42 10.22 20.55
N LYS A 185 13.01 10.83 21.67
CA LYS A 185 12.67 10.16 22.92
C LYS A 185 11.16 10.08 23.04
N ALA A 186 10.63 8.94 23.45
CA ALA A 186 9.19 8.75 23.59
C ALA A 186 8.83 7.72 24.65
N VAL A 187 7.58 7.77 25.07
CA VAL A 187 6.88 6.67 25.74
C VAL A 187 6.04 5.97 24.68
N TYR A 188 6.02 4.64 24.68
CA TYR A 188 5.26 3.84 23.73
C TYR A 188 4.57 2.67 24.43
N VAL A 189 3.58 2.10 23.75
CA VAL A 189 2.83 0.93 24.22
C VAL A 189 2.99 -0.23 23.25
N ILE A 190 3.27 -1.41 23.77
CA ILE A 190 3.25 -2.68 23.04
C ILE A 190 2.05 -3.47 23.53
N THR A 191 1.24 -3.96 22.61
CA THR A 191 0.03 -4.74 22.93
C THR A 191 0.22 -6.18 22.50
N ASP A 192 0.07 -7.12 23.43
CA ASP A 192 -0.03 -8.53 23.10
C ASP A 192 -1.45 -8.81 22.58
N LYS A 193 -1.57 -9.14 21.29
CA LYS A 193 -2.86 -9.40 20.65
C LYS A 193 -3.53 -10.70 21.12
N SER A 194 -2.80 -11.61 21.76
CA SER A 194 -3.34 -12.89 22.23
C SER A 194 -4.15 -12.76 23.52
N ASN A 195 -3.79 -11.80 24.38
CA ASN A 195 -4.36 -11.63 25.71
C ASN A 195 -4.79 -10.18 26.04
N GLY A 196 -4.50 -9.23 25.15
CA GLY A 196 -4.87 -7.81 25.30
C GLY A 196 -4.04 -7.04 26.33
N LYS A 197 -3.02 -7.64 26.94
CA LYS A 197 -2.17 -6.94 27.92
C LYS A 197 -1.30 -5.89 27.23
N LEU A 198 -1.10 -4.79 27.94
CA LEU A 198 -0.30 -3.65 27.50
C LEU A 198 1.02 -3.61 28.27
N TYR A 199 2.11 -3.44 27.53
CA TYR A 199 3.42 -3.10 28.07
C TYR A 199 3.75 -1.65 27.72
N ILE A 200 4.08 -0.84 28.72
CA ILE A 200 4.47 0.55 28.52
C ILE A 200 5.96 0.67 28.84
N ASP A 201 6.74 1.22 27.93
CA ASP A 201 8.16 1.51 28.14
C ASP A 201 8.51 2.88 27.55
N SER A 202 9.71 3.35 27.84
CA SER A 202 10.25 4.60 27.34
C SER A 202 11.62 4.42 26.70
N ALA A 203 11.86 5.17 25.64
CA ALA A 203 13.15 5.35 25.03
C ALA A 203 13.70 6.72 25.45
N SER A 204 14.48 6.77 26.52
CA SER A 204 15.05 7.99 27.08
C SER A 204 16.57 8.13 26.84
N GLY A 205 17.19 7.11 26.22
CA GLY A 205 18.62 7.05 25.93
C GLY A 205 19.11 8.20 25.04
N ASN A 206 20.40 8.51 25.14
CA ASN A 206 21.03 9.60 24.37
C ASN A 206 21.59 9.15 23.02
N THR A 207 21.58 7.85 22.75
CA THR A 207 22.08 7.23 21.52
C THR A 207 20.92 6.54 20.82
N ASP A 208 20.67 6.86 19.55
CA ASP A 208 19.71 6.20 18.66
C ASP A 208 18.23 6.13 19.13
N GLY A 209 17.83 6.98 20.08
CA GLY A 209 16.43 7.28 20.40
C GLY A 209 15.53 6.05 20.58
N ILE A 210 14.35 6.10 19.94
CA ILE A 210 13.38 4.99 19.89
C ILE A 210 13.95 3.81 19.10
N TRP A 211 14.73 4.07 18.03
CA TRP A 211 15.25 3.04 17.14
C TRP A 211 16.02 1.96 17.91
N GLN A 212 16.89 2.36 18.84
CA GLN A 212 17.65 1.41 19.67
C GLN A 212 16.75 0.47 20.46
N ARG A 213 15.72 1.01 21.12
CA ARG A 213 14.82 0.21 21.95
C ARG A 213 13.98 -0.73 21.10
N TRP A 214 13.44 -0.24 19.98
CA TRP A 214 12.60 -1.03 19.10
C TRP A 214 13.37 -2.13 18.37
N ALA A 215 14.64 -1.88 18.00
CA ALA A 215 15.56 -2.92 17.50
C ALA A 215 15.64 -4.11 18.46
N GLY A 216 15.68 -3.85 19.77
CA GLY A 216 15.67 -4.89 20.81
C GLY A 216 14.45 -5.81 20.77
N TYR A 217 13.24 -5.28 20.48
CA TYR A 217 12.02 -6.09 20.41
C TYR A 217 11.85 -6.81 19.07
N ALA A 218 12.51 -6.37 18.00
CA ALA A 218 12.40 -6.98 16.69
C ALA A 218 13.08 -8.35 16.58
N HIS A 219 13.89 -8.75 17.55
CA HIS A 219 14.53 -10.07 17.56
C HIS A 219 13.49 -11.17 17.79
N LEU A 220 13.37 -12.12 16.85
CA LEU A 220 12.44 -13.26 16.95
C LEU A 220 12.69 -14.15 18.18
N GLU A 221 13.95 -14.25 18.59
CA GLU A 221 14.38 -15.06 19.74
C GLU A 221 14.25 -14.30 21.07
N ASN A 222 14.00 -13.00 21.02
CA ASN A 222 13.90 -12.15 22.22
C ASN A 222 12.92 -11.00 21.98
N LEU A 223 11.63 -11.33 21.97
CA LEU A 223 10.54 -10.37 21.75
C LEU A 223 10.48 -9.25 22.81
N THR A 224 11.13 -9.45 23.96
CA THR A 224 11.14 -8.48 25.06
C THR A 224 12.35 -7.56 25.08
N GLY A 225 13.34 -7.77 24.21
CA GLY A 225 14.59 -7.01 24.24
C GLY A 225 15.28 -7.08 25.60
N GLY A 226 15.04 -8.14 26.38
CA GLY A 226 15.58 -8.32 27.73
C GLY A 226 14.81 -7.62 28.87
N ASN A 227 13.65 -7.00 28.61
CA ASN A 227 12.85 -6.38 29.67
C ASN A 227 12.11 -7.44 30.51
N LYS A 228 12.45 -7.51 31.81
CA LYS A 228 11.87 -8.48 32.76
C LYS A 228 10.38 -8.30 32.97
N GLU A 229 9.91 -7.05 33.06
CA GLU A 229 8.49 -6.75 33.21
C GLU A 229 7.70 -7.16 31.96
N PHE A 230 8.28 -7.00 30.77
CA PHE A 230 7.63 -7.43 29.54
C PHE A 230 7.51 -8.97 29.50
N ASN A 231 8.52 -9.71 29.95
CA ASN A 231 8.42 -11.18 30.08
C ASN A 231 7.28 -11.62 31.00
N SER A 232 6.92 -10.83 32.02
CA SER A 232 5.84 -11.18 32.95
C SER A 232 4.43 -11.07 32.35
N ILE A 233 4.30 -10.39 31.21
CA ILE A 233 3.01 -10.23 30.53
C ILE A 233 2.88 -11.08 29.27
N LEU A 234 3.99 -11.53 28.68
CA LEU A 234 3.99 -12.55 27.63
C LEU A 234 3.61 -13.91 28.23
N LEU A 235 2.77 -14.65 27.52
CA LEU A 235 2.40 -16.03 27.87
C LEU A 235 3.43 -17.02 27.33
#